data_AF-A0A8E0S3I1-F1
#
_entry.id   AF-A0A8E0S3I1-F1
#
_cell.length_a   1.000
_cell.length_b   1.000
_cell.length_c   1.000
_cell.angle_alpha   90.00
_cell.angle_beta   90.00
_cell.angle_gamma   90.00
#
_symmetry.space_group_name_H-M   'P 1'
#
loop_
_entity.id
_entity.type
_entity.pdbx_description
1 polymer ?
#
loop_
_entity_poly.entity_id
_entity_poly.type
_entity_poly.pdbx_seq_one_letter_code
_entity_poly.pdbx_strand_id
1 'polypeptide(L)'
;MSYNGHPTTKPSRSETWSSRNSPDVRDGHTGFTLRPVAGLLSSRDFLAGLAFRVFHCTQYIRHSSCPNYTPEPDVCHELIGHVPLFADLSFAQLSQEIGLASLGASDEDIAKLATCYWFTVEFGLCKQEDGIRAYGAGLLSSFGELQYCLSDQPKRLEFDPIRTSVQQYPITHYQPVYFVAENFESAKKKLKHFANQMNRPFTVRYDPYTETIEVLDSMDDMKKLVDKLNYDLSLIEDLLQKRS
;
A
#
# COMPACT_ATOMS: atom_id res chain seq x y z
N MET A 1 12.07 -31.98 -35.83
CA MET A 1 12.62 -31.14 -34.74
C MET A 1 11.58 -31.08 -33.65
N SER A 2 11.93 -31.64 -32.50
CA SER A 2 11.01 -32.11 -31.48
C SER A 2 10.50 -30.97 -30.59
N TYR A 3 9.19 -30.92 -30.41
CA TYR A 3 8.51 -30.14 -29.38
C TYR A 3 8.88 -30.72 -28.00
N ASN A 4 9.48 -29.91 -27.13
CA ASN A 4 9.65 -30.25 -25.71
C ASN A 4 8.83 -29.28 -24.87
N GLY A 5 7.89 -29.85 -24.10
CA GLY A 5 6.93 -29.12 -23.28
C GLY A 5 7.56 -28.40 -22.09
N HIS A 6 6.89 -27.33 -21.66
CA HIS A 6 7.12 -26.71 -20.38
C HIS A 6 6.46 -27.55 -19.27
N PRO A 7 7.17 -27.89 -18.18
CA PRO A 7 6.55 -28.48 -17.02
C PRO A 7 5.85 -27.40 -16.19
N THR A 8 4.54 -27.58 -16.00
CA THR A 8 3.74 -26.90 -14.98
C THR A 8 4.21 -27.34 -13.59
N THR A 9 5.02 -26.52 -12.94
CA THR A 9 5.42 -26.74 -11.55
C THR A 9 4.48 -25.96 -10.63
N LYS A 10 3.81 -26.68 -9.71
CA LYS A 10 3.10 -26.09 -8.58
C LYS A 10 4.12 -25.34 -7.69
N PRO A 11 3.77 -24.19 -7.08
CA PRO A 11 4.70 -23.52 -6.17
C PRO A 11 4.94 -24.39 -4.93
N SER A 12 6.22 -24.61 -4.61
CA SER A 12 6.67 -25.38 -3.44
C SER A 12 6.86 -24.46 -2.23
N ARG A 13 6.67 -25.01 -1.02
CA ARG A 13 6.42 -24.31 0.26
C ARG A 13 7.65 -23.62 0.89
N SER A 14 8.64 -23.16 0.11
CA SER A 14 9.89 -22.62 0.68
C SER A 14 10.58 -21.49 -0.11
N GLU A 15 9.83 -20.63 -0.80
CA GLU A 15 10.39 -19.36 -1.29
C GLU A 15 10.25 -18.28 -0.21
N THR A 16 11.32 -18.10 0.56
CA THR A 16 11.47 -16.96 1.47
C THR A 16 11.95 -15.76 0.66
N TRP A 17 11.04 -14.84 0.37
CA TRP A 17 11.37 -13.55 -0.26
C TRP A 17 12.23 -12.73 0.72
N SER A 18 13.50 -12.47 0.38
CA SER A 18 14.42 -11.66 1.19
C SER A 18 15.01 -10.50 0.37
N SER A 19 14.86 -9.28 0.87
CA SER A 19 15.22 -7.99 0.23
C SER A 19 16.69 -7.55 0.40
N ARG A 20 17.55 -8.35 1.03
CA ARG A 20 18.76 -7.90 1.77
C ARG A 20 19.90 -7.19 1.02
N ASN A 21 19.86 -6.95 -0.29
CA ASN A 21 21.03 -6.51 -1.05
C ASN A 21 20.86 -5.25 -1.95
N SER A 22 19.91 -4.34 -1.67
CA SER A 22 19.70 -3.16 -2.53
C SER A 22 20.07 -1.84 -1.84
N PRO A 23 20.56 -0.82 -2.57
CA PRO A 23 20.96 0.50 -2.05
C PRO A 23 19.74 1.38 -1.69
N ASP A 24 18.77 0.79 -1.00
CA ASP A 24 17.45 1.36 -0.79
C ASP A 24 17.51 2.44 0.31
N VAL A 25 16.88 3.60 0.06
CA VAL A 25 16.74 4.67 1.07
C VAL A 25 15.62 4.28 2.03
N ARG A 26 15.92 4.17 3.33
CA ARG A 26 14.99 3.74 4.38
C ARG A 26 14.55 4.91 5.27
N ASP A 27 13.26 5.05 5.47
CA ASP A 27 12.71 5.95 6.47
C ASP A 27 12.92 5.39 7.89
N GLY A 28 13.52 6.19 8.77
CA GLY A 28 13.87 5.77 10.14
C GLY A 28 12.68 5.65 11.08
N HIS A 29 11.51 6.21 10.74
CA HIS A 29 10.32 6.21 11.57
C HIS A 29 9.35 5.09 11.19
N THR A 30 9.19 4.82 9.90
CA THR A 30 8.20 3.86 9.38
C THR A 30 8.83 2.59 8.82
N GLY A 31 10.14 2.61 8.53
CA GLY A 31 10.84 1.50 7.90
C GLY A 31 10.48 1.28 6.43
N PHE A 32 9.75 2.22 5.79
CA PHE A 32 9.55 2.20 4.34
C PHE A 32 10.86 2.42 3.59
N THR A 33 10.98 1.77 2.43
CA THR A 33 12.17 1.81 1.59
C THR A 33 11.81 2.13 0.14
N LEU A 34 12.68 2.85 -0.55
CA LEU A 34 12.54 3.13 -1.98
C LEU A 34 13.42 2.19 -2.78
N ARG A 35 12.82 1.52 -3.78
CA ARG A 35 13.51 0.64 -4.73
C ARG A 35 13.40 1.20 -6.15
N PRO A 36 14.51 1.43 -6.87
CA PRO A 36 14.46 1.86 -8.25
C PRO A 36 13.69 0.88 -9.15
N VAL A 37 12.85 1.40 -10.04
CA VAL A 37 12.19 0.63 -11.09
C VAL A 37 12.28 1.35 -12.43
N ALA A 38 12.44 0.58 -13.51
CA ALA A 38 12.62 1.14 -14.86
C ALA A 38 11.31 1.67 -15.48
N GLY A 39 10.15 1.27 -14.95
CA GLY A 39 8.84 1.63 -15.47
C GLY A 39 7.69 1.00 -14.69
N LEU A 40 6.51 0.96 -15.30
CA LEU A 40 5.30 0.44 -14.67
C LEU A 40 5.40 -1.07 -14.43
N LEU A 41 5.16 -1.48 -13.19
CA LEU A 41 5.02 -2.88 -12.79
C LEU A 41 3.58 -3.35 -12.98
N SER A 42 3.38 -4.68 -12.99
CA SER A 42 2.05 -5.23 -12.82
C SER A 42 1.48 -4.81 -11.46
N SER A 43 0.16 -4.64 -11.33
CA SER A 43 -0.47 -4.30 -10.05
C SER A 43 -0.11 -5.31 -8.97
N ARG A 44 0.03 -6.60 -9.32
CA ARG A 44 0.41 -7.66 -8.39
C ARG A 44 1.82 -7.45 -7.83
N ASP A 45 2.80 -7.18 -8.69
CA ASP A 45 4.20 -7.00 -8.27
C ASP A 45 4.39 -5.70 -7.48
N PHE A 46 3.73 -4.62 -7.93
CA PHE A 46 3.78 -3.35 -7.25
C PHE A 46 3.19 -3.44 -5.83
N LEU A 47 1.97 -3.98 -5.70
CA LEU A 47 1.32 -4.15 -4.40
C LEU A 47 2.07 -5.14 -3.51
N ALA A 48 2.67 -6.19 -4.07
CA ALA A 48 3.51 -7.10 -3.29
C ALA A 48 4.69 -6.36 -2.65
N GLY A 49 5.31 -5.39 -3.33
CA GLY A 49 6.34 -4.54 -2.76
C GLY A 49 5.88 -3.81 -1.49
N LEU A 50 4.67 -3.23 -1.52
CA LEU A 50 4.11 -2.51 -0.37
C LEU A 50 3.97 -3.41 0.88
N ALA A 51 3.75 -4.72 0.69
CA ALA A 51 3.66 -5.67 1.81
C ALA A 51 4.96 -5.71 2.65
N PHE A 52 6.09 -5.47 2.00
CA PHE A 52 7.43 -5.42 2.60
C PHE A 52 7.87 -4.00 2.96
N ARG A 53 6.96 -3.02 2.91
CA ARG A 53 7.29 -1.60 3.02
C ARG A 53 8.32 -1.16 1.97
N VAL A 54 8.23 -1.72 0.77
CA VAL A 54 9.06 -1.34 -0.39
C VAL A 54 8.19 -0.62 -1.39
N PHE A 55 8.53 0.64 -1.67
CA PHE A 55 7.89 1.42 -2.72
C PHE A 55 8.80 1.44 -3.95
N HIS A 56 8.26 1.00 -5.09
CA HIS A 56 8.98 1.00 -6.37
C HIS A 56 8.90 2.39 -6.98
N CYS A 57 10.05 3.04 -7.15
CA CYS A 57 10.18 4.45 -7.53
C CYS A 57 10.89 4.56 -8.88
N THR A 58 10.32 5.31 -9.82
CA THR A 58 11.02 5.66 -11.06
C THR A 58 12.12 6.70 -10.81
N GLN A 59 13.10 6.76 -11.71
CA GLN A 59 14.24 7.70 -11.59
C GLN A 59 14.31 8.72 -12.73
N TYR A 60 13.54 8.51 -13.80
CA TYR A 60 13.50 9.45 -14.92
C TYR A 60 12.66 10.67 -14.55
N ILE A 61 12.93 11.79 -15.22
CA ILE A 61 12.17 13.04 -15.09
C ILE A 61 11.32 13.25 -16.34
N ARG A 62 10.11 13.80 -16.16
CA ARG A 62 9.21 14.17 -17.26
C ARG A 62 9.86 15.11 -18.26
N HIS A 63 9.34 15.13 -19.49
CA HIS A 63 9.85 15.99 -20.55
C HIS A 63 9.64 17.48 -20.23
N SER A 64 10.67 18.29 -20.46
CA SER A 64 10.70 19.71 -20.07
C SER A 64 9.68 20.60 -20.80
N SER A 65 9.11 20.15 -21.92
CA SER A 65 8.04 20.87 -22.63
C SER A 65 6.70 20.85 -21.91
N CYS A 66 6.46 19.87 -21.05
CA CYS A 66 5.20 19.66 -20.33
C CYS A 66 5.46 19.47 -18.82
N PRO A 67 6.06 20.45 -18.11
CA PRO A 67 6.48 20.26 -16.72
C PRO A 67 5.30 20.06 -15.76
N ASN A 68 4.11 20.56 -16.11
CA ASN A 68 2.94 20.54 -15.25
C ASN A 68 2.09 19.27 -15.38
N TYR A 69 2.41 18.36 -16.31
CA TYR A 69 1.64 17.14 -16.54
C TYR A 69 2.54 16.02 -17.10
N THR A 70 2.41 14.83 -16.53
CA THR A 70 2.96 13.60 -17.09
C THR A 70 1.95 12.47 -16.95
N PRO A 71 1.72 11.67 -18.00
CA PRO A 71 0.86 10.48 -17.90
C PRO A 71 1.54 9.33 -17.14
N GLU A 72 2.87 9.32 -17.11
CA GLU A 72 3.66 8.29 -16.42
C GLU A 72 4.27 8.87 -15.13
N PRO A 73 4.34 8.09 -14.04
CA PRO A 73 4.88 8.55 -12.76
C PRO A 73 6.39 8.73 -12.88
N ASP A 74 6.84 9.98 -13.02
CA ASP A 74 8.25 10.36 -13.02
C ASP A 74 8.76 10.61 -11.59
N VAL A 75 10.06 10.78 -11.41
CA VAL A 75 10.67 10.96 -10.10
C VAL A 75 10.09 12.16 -9.31
N CYS A 76 9.58 13.20 -9.98
CA CYS A 76 8.90 14.31 -9.32
C CYS A 76 7.60 13.86 -8.66
N HIS A 77 6.80 13.02 -9.33
CA HIS A 77 5.59 12.43 -8.75
C HIS A 77 5.93 11.58 -7.52
N GLU A 78 6.97 10.76 -7.61
CA GLU A 78 7.38 9.90 -6.49
C GLU A 78 7.84 10.70 -5.28
N LEU A 79 8.79 11.63 -5.48
CA LEU A 79 9.43 12.36 -4.39
C LEU A 79 8.52 13.42 -3.74
N ILE A 80 7.64 14.06 -4.51
CA ILE A 80 6.74 15.12 -4.00
C ILE A 80 5.40 14.53 -3.56
N GLY A 81 4.90 13.53 -4.28
CA GLY A 81 3.59 12.93 -4.02
C GLY A 81 3.64 11.84 -2.95
N HIS A 82 4.47 10.81 -3.15
CA HIS A 82 4.45 9.61 -2.32
C HIS A 82 5.35 9.70 -1.08
N VAL A 83 6.63 10.03 -1.29
CA VAL A 83 7.67 9.94 -0.24
C VAL A 83 7.30 10.67 1.05
N PRO A 84 6.73 11.90 1.03
CA PRO A 84 6.40 12.60 2.27
C PRO A 84 5.39 11.85 3.15
N LEU A 85 4.44 11.13 2.55
CA LEU A 85 3.43 10.40 3.31
C LEU A 85 3.94 9.07 3.85
N PHE A 86 4.95 8.46 3.25
CA PHE A 86 5.58 7.27 3.84
C PHE A 86 6.35 7.57 5.13
N ALA A 87 6.58 8.83 5.49
CA ALA A 87 7.08 9.23 6.80
C ALA A 87 5.99 9.24 7.89
N ASP A 88 4.69 9.22 7.52
CA ASP A 88 3.59 9.06 8.47
C ASP A 88 3.33 7.58 8.76
N LEU A 89 3.32 7.21 10.06
CA LEU A 89 3.19 5.81 10.47
C LEU A 89 1.84 5.21 10.08
N SER A 90 0.75 5.96 10.22
CA SER A 90 -0.59 5.46 9.92
C SER A 90 -0.78 5.28 8.41
N PHE A 91 -0.23 6.18 7.60
CA PHE A 91 -0.22 6.06 6.15
C PHE A 91 0.66 4.90 5.68
N ALA A 92 1.88 4.76 6.20
CA ALA A 92 2.75 3.63 5.90
C ALA A 92 2.06 2.29 6.22
N GLN A 93 1.37 2.20 7.35
CA GLN A 93 0.59 1.00 7.72
C GLN A 93 -0.62 0.78 6.79
N LEU A 94 -1.31 1.84 6.37
CA LEU A 94 -2.38 1.77 5.37
C LEU A 94 -1.87 1.20 4.05
N SER A 95 -0.76 1.73 3.52
CA SER A 95 -0.14 1.25 2.29
C SER A 95 0.34 -0.20 2.41
N GLN A 96 0.96 -0.55 3.54
CA GLN A 96 1.38 -1.92 3.82
C GLN A 96 0.19 -2.89 3.90
N GLU A 97 -0.94 -2.47 4.48
CA GLU A 97 -2.15 -3.31 4.57
C GLU A 97 -2.69 -3.67 3.17
N ILE A 98 -2.70 -2.72 2.22
CA ILE A 98 -3.06 -3.01 0.82
C ILE A 98 -2.10 -4.06 0.24
N GLY A 99 -0.79 -3.92 0.51
CA GLY A 99 0.20 -4.87 0.04
C GLY A 99 0.01 -6.28 0.62
N LEU A 100 -0.20 -6.39 1.93
CA LEU A 100 -0.47 -7.66 2.62
C LEU A 100 -1.77 -8.32 2.13
N ALA A 101 -2.79 -7.51 1.84
CA ALA A 101 -4.04 -7.97 1.25
C ALA A 101 -3.85 -8.56 -0.17
N SER A 102 -2.82 -8.13 -0.89
CA SER A 102 -2.54 -8.57 -2.26
C SER A 102 -1.86 -9.94 -2.34
N LEU A 103 -1.14 -10.35 -1.30
CA LEU A 103 -0.33 -11.59 -1.29
C LEU A 103 -1.22 -12.84 -1.43
N GLY A 104 -1.09 -13.53 -2.57
CA GLY A 104 -1.87 -14.73 -2.88
C GLY A 104 -3.34 -14.48 -3.21
N ALA A 105 -3.74 -13.23 -3.42
CA ALA A 105 -5.08 -12.87 -3.87
C ALA A 105 -5.32 -13.23 -5.34
N SER A 106 -6.58 -13.45 -5.72
CA SER A 106 -6.99 -13.66 -7.11
C SER A 106 -6.73 -12.41 -7.97
N ASP A 107 -6.66 -12.54 -9.30
CA ASP A 107 -6.49 -11.36 -10.17
C ASP A 107 -7.66 -10.37 -10.05
N GLU A 108 -8.87 -10.87 -9.80
CA GLU A 108 -10.05 -10.04 -9.52
C GLU A 108 -9.87 -9.21 -8.23
N ASP A 109 -9.37 -9.82 -7.17
CA ASP A 109 -9.11 -9.14 -5.91
C ASP A 109 -7.91 -8.19 -6.00
N ILE A 110 -6.88 -8.52 -6.80
CA ILE A 110 -5.80 -7.59 -7.12
C ILE A 110 -6.35 -6.35 -7.83
N ALA A 111 -7.25 -6.51 -8.80
CA ALA A 111 -7.87 -5.38 -9.48
C ALA A 111 -8.67 -4.49 -8.50
N LYS A 112 -9.44 -5.10 -7.60
CA LYS A 112 -10.16 -4.39 -6.54
C LYS A 112 -9.22 -3.62 -5.60
N LEU A 113 -8.11 -4.25 -5.17
CA LEU A 113 -7.09 -3.63 -4.33
C LEU A 113 -6.37 -2.50 -5.05
N ALA A 114 -6.06 -2.65 -6.33
CA ALA A 114 -5.46 -1.61 -7.16
C ALA A 114 -6.40 -0.40 -7.30
N THR A 115 -7.71 -0.62 -7.45
CA THR A 115 -8.71 0.46 -7.44
C THR A 115 -8.78 1.15 -6.07
N CYS A 116 -8.74 0.39 -4.97
CA CYS A 116 -8.65 0.98 -3.63
C CYS A 116 -7.37 1.80 -3.46
N TYR A 117 -6.23 1.31 -3.95
CA TYR A 117 -4.96 2.04 -3.97
C TYR A 117 -5.08 3.35 -4.77
N TRP A 118 -5.68 3.31 -5.96
CA TRP A 118 -5.93 4.49 -6.79
C TRP A 118 -6.75 5.56 -6.03
N PHE A 119 -7.85 5.18 -5.39
CA PHE A 119 -8.71 6.13 -4.68
C PHE A 119 -8.25 6.46 -3.25
N THR A 120 -7.10 5.94 -2.83
CA THR A 120 -6.47 6.27 -1.55
C THR A 120 -5.08 6.84 -1.76
N VAL A 121 -4.08 6.00 -1.97
CA VAL A 121 -2.68 6.40 -2.10
C VAL A 121 -2.46 7.36 -3.28
N GLU A 122 -3.16 7.22 -4.40
CA GLU A 122 -2.99 8.12 -5.57
C GLU A 122 -3.89 9.36 -5.55
N PHE A 123 -5.19 9.20 -5.28
CA PHE A 123 -6.19 10.27 -5.39
C PHE A 123 -7.08 10.39 -4.13
N GLY A 124 -6.56 10.00 -2.97
CA GLY A 124 -7.30 10.07 -1.72
C GLY A 124 -7.38 11.49 -1.13
N LEU A 125 -8.52 11.75 -0.48
CA LEU A 125 -8.76 12.91 0.36
C LEU A 125 -8.97 12.45 1.81
N CYS A 126 -8.66 13.30 2.78
CA CYS A 126 -8.95 13.03 4.20
C CYS A 126 -9.65 14.21 4.86
N LYS A 127 -10.33 13.96 5.98
CA LYS A 127 -10.80 15.01 6.87
C LYS A 127 -9.70 15.42 7.84
N GLN A 128 -9.60 16.72 8.08
CA GLN A 128 -8.83 17.34 9.15
C GLN A 128 -9.73 18.35 9.89
N GLU A 129 -9.24 18.90 11.01
CA GLU A 129 -9.98 19.85 11.83
C GLU A 129 -10.51 21.06 11.03
N ASP A 130 -9.77 21.48 10.01
CA ASP A 130 -10.03 22.64 9.16
C ASP A 130 -10.63 22.28 7.77
N GLY A 131 -11.16 21.06 7.64
CA GLY A 131 -11.93 20.61 6.48
C GLY A 131 -11.28 19.45 5.72
N ILE A 132 -11.60 19.34 4.42
CA ILE A 132 -11.08 18.28 3.57
C ILE A 132 -9.69 18.68 3.04
N ARG A 133 -8.74 17.74 3.07
CA ARG A 133 -7.38 17.89 2.58
C ARG A 133 -7.02 16.77 1.61
N ALA A 134 -6.16 17.08 0.64
CA ALA A 134 -5.61 16.08 -0.27
C ALA A 134 -4.43 15.37 0.39
N TYR A 135 -4.32 14.07 0.15
CA TYR A 135 -3.15 13.28 0.51
C TYR A 135 -2.67 12.38 -0.64
N GLY A 136 -3.54 12.08 -1.61
CA GLY A 136 -3.15 11.25 -2.75
C GLY A 136 -1.95 11.82 -3.53
N ALA A 137 -0.98 10.98 -3.87
CA ALA A 137 0.25 11.39 -4.54
C ALA A 137 0.00 12.02 -5.92
N GLY A 138 -0.95 11.50 -6.68
CA GLY A 138 -1.42 12.08 -7.94
C GLY A 138 -1.95 13.50 -7.77
N LEU A 139 -2.59 13.80 -6.63
CA LEU A 139 -3.03 15.15 -6.28
C LEU A 139 -1.84 16.04 -5.89
N LEU A 140 -1.00 15.58 -4.97
CA LEU A 140 0.11 16.37 -4.43
C LEU A 140 1.18 16.70 -5.47
N SER A 141 1.29 15.90 -6.52
CA SER A 141 2.23 16.11 -7.64
C SER A 141 1.61 16.79 -8.87
N SER A 142 0.31 17.12 -8.83
CA SER A 142 -0.42 17.76 -9.93
C SER A 142 -1.06 19.06 -9.46
N PHE A 143 -0.46 20.20 -9.84
CA PHE A 143 -0.94 21.52 -9.43
C PHE A 143 -2.42 21.75 -9.77
N GLY A 144 -2.84 21.41 -10.99
CA GLY A 144 -4.21 21.62 -11.44
C GLY A 144 -5.21 20.68 -10.78
N GLU A 145 -4.85 19.41 -10.60
CA GLU A 145 -5.77 18.44 -9.99
C GLU A 145 -5.91 18.64 -8.48
N LEU A 146 -4.86 19.14 -7.80
CA LEU A 146 -4.92 19.57 -6.41
C LEU A 146 -5.94 20.69 -6.18
N GLN A 147 -5.99 21.68 -7.07
CA GLN A 147 -7.00 22.75 -7.00
C GLN A 147 -8.40 22.22 -7.32
N TYR A 148 -8.50 21.38 -8.36
CA TYR A 148 -9.75 20.81 -8.80
C TYR A 148 -10.40 19.91 -7.73
N CYS A 149 -9.64 19.02 -7.10
CA CYS A 149 -10.15 18.06 -6.12
C CYS A 149 -10.74 18.72 -4.85
N LEU A 150 -10.35 19.98 -4.58
CA LEU A 150 -10.84 20.81 -3.47
C LEU A 150 -11.88 21.87 -3.89
N SER A 151 -12.23 21.97 -5.18
CA SER A 151 -13.29 22.85 -5.71
C SER A 151 -14.71 22.28 -5.56
N ASP A 152 -15.76 23.01 -5.95
CA ASP A 152 -17.14 22.46 -5.91
C ASP A 152 -17.50 21.56 -7.10
N GLN A 153 -16.54 21.30 -8.02
CA GLN A 153 -16.79 20.56 -9.26
C GLN A 153 -16.88 19.03 -9.08
N PRO A 154 -15.92 18.35 -8.41
CA PRO A 154 -15.96 16.89 -8.33
C PRO A 154 -16.89 16.39 -7.23
N LYS A 155 -17.36 15.15 -7.38
CA LYS A 155 -18.11 14.48 -6.33
C LYS A 155 -17.16 13.92 -5.27
N ARG A 156 -17.45 14.19 -4.00
CA ARG A 156 -16.73 13.60 -2.87
C ARG A 156 -17.61 12.59 -2.15
N LEU A 157 -17.12 11.38 -1.99
CA LEU A 157 -17.80 10.29 -1.30
C LEU A 157 -16.97 9.84 -0.09
N GLU A 158 -17.61 9.28 0.93
CA GLU A 158 -16.87 8.65 2.03
C GLU A 158 -16.09 7.42 1.52
N PHE A 159 -14.84 7.26 1.97
CA PHE A 159 -14.07 6.06 1.69
C PHE A 159 -14.73 4.81 2.29
N ASP A 160 -15.11 3.90 1.41
CA ASP A 160 -15.69 2.59 1.72
C ASP A 160 -15.08 1.59 0.72
N PRO A 161 -14.21 0.64 1.14
CA PRO A 161 -13.52 -0.23 0.20
C PRO A 161 -14.42 -1.08 -0.68
N ILE A 162 -15.59 -1.50 -0.20
CA ILE A 162 -16.54 -2.31 -0.99
C ILE A 162 -17.03 -1.48 -2.19
N ARG A 163 -17.49 -0.26 -1.94
CA ARG A 163 -17.91 0.67 -3.01
C ARG A 163 -16.74 1.17 -3.85
N THR A 164 -15.61 1.48 -3.21
CA THR A 164 -14.45 2.09 -3.86
C THR A 164 -13.81 1.12 -4.84
N SER A 165 -13.69 -0.16 -4.46
CA SER A 165 -13.00 -1.19 -5.25
C SER A 165 -13.60 -1.45 -6.65
N VAL A 166 -14.85 -1.06 -6.87
CA VAL A 166 -15.57 -1.20 -8.15
C VAL A 166 -15.81 0.12 -8.88
N GLN A 167 -15.32 1.24 -8.33
CA GLN A 167 -15.46 2.55 -8.97
C GLN A 167 -14.57 2.62 -10.21
N GLN A 168 -15.16 2.93 -11.36
CA GLN A 168 -14.41 3.21 -12.59
C GLN A 168 -13.80 4.61 -12.55
N TYR A 169 -12.62 4.77 -13.16
CA TYR A 169 -11.88 6.03 -13.21
C TYR A 169 -11.25 6.29 -14.58
N PRO A 170 -11.18 7.57 -15.01
CA PRO A 170 -10.33 7.96 -16.14
C PRO A 170 -8.86 8.02 -15.72
N ILE A 171 -7.95 7.73 -16.66
CA ILE A 171 -6.49 7.85 -16.46
C ILE A 171 -5.89 9.10 -17.13
N THR A 172 -6.65 9.76 -18.03
CA THR A 172 -6.19 10.90 -18.84
C THR A 172 -6.83 12.23 -18.44
N HIS A 173 -7.81 12.22 -17.54
CA HIS A 173 -8.59 13.38 -17.14
C HIS A 173 -8.73 13.41 -15.61
N TYR A 174 -9.03 14.59 -15.05
CA TYR A 174 -9.23 14.73 -13.62
C TYR A 174 -10.34 13.81 -13.11
N GLN A 175 -10.16 13.27 -11.90
CA GLN A 175 -11.10 12.30 -11.35
C GLN A 175 -12.47 12.95 -11.10
N PRO A 176 -13.58 12.41 -11.65
CA PRO A 176 -14.91 12.96 -11.40
C PRO A 176 -15.41 12.66 -9.97
N VAL A 177 -14.81 11.66 -9.31
CA VAL A 177 -15.15 11.20 -7.97
C VAL A 177 -13.88 11.03 -7.15
N TYR A 178 -13.88 11.57 -5.92
CA TYR A 178 -12.84 11.35 -4.93
C TYR A 178 -13.42 10.69 -3.68
N PHE A 179 -12.61 9.90 -2.98
CA PHE A 179 -13.00 9.28 -1.72
C PHE A 179 -12.31 9.95 -0.53
N VAL A 180 -13.10 10.30 0.48
CA VAL A 180 -12.68 11.00 1.68
C VAL A 180 -12.58 10.02 2.84
N ALA A 181 -11.36 9.76 3.30
CA ALA A 181 -11.10 9.02 4.54
C ALA A 181 -11.37 9.91 5.76
N GLU A 182 -11.92 9.33 6.83
CA GLU A 182 -12.04 10.04 8.12
C GLU A 182 -10.66 10.33 8.71
N ASN A 183 -9.78 9.33 8.67
CA ASN A 183 -8.36 9.38 8.99
C ASN A 183 -7.70 8.07 8.49
N PHE A 184 -6.38 8.01 8.48
CA PHE A 184 -5.64 6.84 7.98
C PHE A 184 -5.88 5.57 8.79
N GLU A 185 -6.05 5.68 10.11
CA GLU A 185 -6.37 4.53 10.97
C GLU A 185 -7.73 3.90 10.63
N SER A 186 -8.75 4.74 10.40
CA SER A 186 -10.08 4.32 9.97
C SER A 186 -10.03 3.69 8.57
N ALA A 187 -9.31 4.30 7.64
CA ALA A 187 -9.11 3.76 6.30
C ALA A 187 -8.44 2.37 6.33
N LYS A 188 -7.38 2.22 7.13
CA LYS A 188 -6.67 0.95 7.34
C LYS A 188 -7.59 -0.12 7.90
N LYS A 189 -8.38 0.20 8.94
CA LYS A 189 -9.36 -0.73 9.54
C LYS A 189 -10.41 -1.17 8.52
N LYS A 190 -10.95 -0.24 7.72
CA LYS A 190 -11.91 -0.55 6.64
C LYS A 190 -11.29 -1.47 5.59
N LEU A 191 -10.06 -1.20 5.15
CA LEU A 191 -9.35 -2.05 4.18
C LEU A 191 -9.06 -3.44 4.73
N LYS A 192 -8.64 -3.55 6.00
CA LYS A 192 -8.45 -4.84 6.65
C LYS A 192 -9.74 -5.65 6.72
N HIS A 193 -10.86 -5.00 7.05
CA HIS A 193 -12.17 -5.66 7.04
C HIS A 193 -12.56 -6.15 5.64
N PHE A 194 -12.34 -5.32 4.62
CA PHE A 194 -12.55 -5.69 3.23
C PHE A 194 -11.67 -6.86 2.76
N ALA A 195 -10.38 -6.85 3.12
CA ALA A 195 -9.44 -7.92 2.80
C ALA A 195 -9.86 -9.26 3.44
N ASN A 196 -10.43 -9.24 4.65
CA ASN A 196 -10.95 -10.44 5.31
C ASN A 196 -12.16 -11.07 4.60
N GLN A 197 -12.83 -10.34 3.71
CA GLN A 197 -13.95 -10.85 2.90
C GLN A 197 -13.47 -11.51 1.59
N MET A 198 -12.18 -11.36 1.24
CA MET A 198 -11.60 -11.98 0.04
C MET A 198 -11.41 -13.49 0.25
N ASN A 199 -11.49 -14.25 -0.83
CA ASN A 199 -11.34 -15.70 -0.77
C ASN A 199 -9.86 -16.10 -0.67
N ARG A 200 -9.32 -16.14 0.55
CA ARG A 200 -7.95 -16.56 0.87
C ARG A 200 -7.93 -17.59 2.00
N PRO A 201 -7.36 -18.79 1.80
CA PRO A 201 -7.39 -19.85 2.81
C PRO A 201 -6.36 -19.68 3.94
N PHE A 202 -5.62 -18.57 3.96
CA PHE A 202 -4.58 -18.25 4.94
C PHE A 202 -4.58 -16.74 5.22
N THR A 203 -3.99 -16.36 6.35
CA THR A 203 -3.63 -14.97 6.62
C THR A 203 -2.11 -14.82 6.61
N VAL A 204 -1.64 -13.58 6.51
CA VAL A 204 -0.22 -13.25 6.44
C VAL A 204 0.12 -12.23 7.50
N ARG A 205 1.34 -12.31 8.02
CA ARG A 205 1.92 -11.33 8.94
C ARG A 205 3.30 -10.95 8.46
N TYR A 206 3.58 -9.65 8.43
CA TYR A 206 4.93 -9.17 8.21
C TYR A 206 5.75 -9.27 9.50
N ASP A 207 6.92 -9.92 9.43
CA ASP A 207 7.92 -9.92 10.48
C ASP A 207 8.97 -8.83 10.20
N PRO A 208 8.97 -7.72 10.95
CA PRO A 208 9.89 -6.61 10.73
C PRO A 208 11.35 -6.92 11.09
N TYR A 209 11.61 -7.97 11.89
CA TYR A 209 12.97 -8.33 12.31
C TYR A 209 13.72 -9.07 11.20
N THR A 210 13.00 -9.96 10.51
CA THR A 210 13.54 -10.76 9.42
C THR A 210 13.24 -10.17 8.04
N GLU A 211 12.34 -9.18 7.99
CA GLU A 211 11.79 -8.58 6.76
C GLU A 211 11.12 -9.64 5.88
N THR A 212 10.39 -10.58 6.49
CA THR A 212 9.70 -11.68 5.80
C THR A 212 8.19 -11.69 6.03
N ILE A 213 7.48 -12.50 5.24
CA ILE A 213 6.06 -12.75 5.41
C ILE A 213 5.87 -14.13 6.04
N GLU A 214 5.32 -14.15 7.25
CA GLU A 214 4.84 -15.35 7.93
C GLU A 214 3.43 -15.68 7.38
N VAL A 215 3.27 -16.85 6.76
CA VAL A 215 1.95 -17.39 6.43
C VAL A 215 1.40 -18.08 7.67
N LEU A 216 0.22 -17.66 8.12
CA LEU A 216 -0.44 -18.24 9.28
C LEU A 216 -1.59 -19.13 8.79
N ASP A 217 -1.33 -20.44 8.75
CA ASP A 217 -2.27 -21.46 8.25
C ASP A 217 -2.48 -22.64 9.24
N SER A 218 -1.83 -22.61 10.40
CA SER A 218 -1.86 -23.71 11.37
C SER A 218 -2.02 -23.25 12.83
N MET A 219 -2.46 -24.18 13.70
CA MET A 219 -2.54 -23.93 15.15
C MET A 219 -1.16 -23.70 15.78
N ASP A 220 -0.10 -24.29 15.23
CA ASP A 220 1.24 -24.11 15.77
C ASP A 220 1.80 -22.71 15.46
N ASP A 221 1.46 -22.14 14.29
CA ASP A 221 1.83 -20.76 13.97
C ASP A 221 1.06 -19.76 14.83
N MET A 222 -0.21 -20.05 15.13
CA MET A 222 -0.99 -19.27 16.08
C MET A 222 -0.37 -19.30 17.49
N LYS A 223 0.07 -20.46 17.99
CA LYS A 223 0.74 -20.57 19.29
C LYS A 223 2.02 -19.73 19.33
N LYS A 224 2.88 -19.85 18.31
CA LYS A 224 4.10 -19.03 18.22
C LYS A 224 3.80 -17.53 18.26
N LEU A 225 2.73 -17.09 17.61
CA LEU A 225 2.30 -15.70 17.64
C LEU A 225 1.83 -15.27 19.04
N VAL A 226 1.02 -16.11 19.70
CA VAL A 226 0.56 -15.87 21.08
C VAL A 226 1.73 -15.79 22.05
N ASP A 227 2.71 -16.67 21.93
CA ASP A 227 3.91 -16.66 22.79
C ASP A 227 4.71 -15.36 22.62
N LYS A 228 4.86 -14.87 21.38
CA LYS A 228 5.48 -13.56 21.09
C LYS A 228 4.70 -12.41 21.76
N LEU A 229 3.36 -12.43 21.67
CA LEU A 229 2.51 -11.39 22.27
C LEU A 229 2.54 -11.44 23.80
N ASN A 230 2.60 -12.63 24.40
CA ASN A 230 2.70 -12.79 25.84
C ASN A 230 4.01 -12.20 26.39
N TYR A 231 5.12 -12.33 25.64
CA TYR A 231 6.37 -11.66 25.98
C TYR A 231 6.24 -10.13 25.93
N ASP A 232 5.63 -9.57 24.88
CA ASP A 232 5.43 -8.12 24.80
C ASP A 232 4.51 -7.61 25.92
N LEU A 233 3.48 -8.38 26.29
CA LEU A 233 2.61 -8.08 27.42
C LEU A 233 3.36 -8.14 28.75
N SER A 234 4.28 -9.10 28.96
CA SER A 234 5.06 -9.18 30.20
C SER A 234 5.96 -7.96 30.40
N LEU A 235 6.46 -7.34 29.30
CA LEU A 235 7.20 -6.08 29.40
C LEU A 235 6.34 -4.92 29.94
N ILE A 236 5.05 -4.92 29.61
CA ILE A 236 4.09 -3.93 30.14
C ILE A 236 3.86 -4.18 31.63
N GLU A 237 3.67 -5.44 32.03
CA GLU A 237 3.52 -5.82 33.43
C GLU A 237 4.75 -5.42 34.27
N ASP A 238 5.96 -5.70 33.78
CA ASP A 238 7.22 -5.29 34.43
C ASP A 238 7.31 -3.77 34.60
N LEU A 239 6.88 -3.00 33.59
CA LEU A 239 6.87 -1.54 33.65
C LEU A 239 5.87 -1.02 34.70
N LEU A 240 4.69 -1.62 34.79
CA LEU A 240 3.68 -1.27 35.79
C LEU A 240 4.17 -1.56 37.20
N GLN A 241 4.84 -2.70 37.42
CA GLN A 241 5.43 -3.05 38.70
C GLN A 241 6.54 -2.08 39.12
N LYS A 242 7.41 -1.67 38.19
CA LYS A 242 8.49 -0.69 38.48
C LYS A 242 7.99 0.73 38.78
N ARG A 243 6.75 1.04 38.40
CA ARG A 243 6.12 2.37 38.61
C ARG A 243 5.16 2.39 39.81
N SER A 244 4.90 1.23 40.42
CA SER A 244 4.10 1.07 41.65
C SER A 244 5.00 1.18 42.87
#